data_AF-A0A7C5DXG2-F1
#
_entry.id   AF-A0A7C5DXG2-F1
#
_cell.length_a   1.000
_cell.length_b   1.000
_cell.length_c   1.000
_cell.angle_alpha   90.00
_cell.angle_beta   90.00
_cell.angle_gamma   90.00
#
_symmetry.space_group_name_H-M   'P 1'
#
loop_
_entity.id
_entity.type
_entity.pdbx_description
1 polymer ?
#
loop_
_entity_poly.entity_id
_entity_poly.type
_entity_poly.pdbx_seq_one_letter_code
_entity_poly.pdbx_strand_id
1 'polypeptide(L)'
;MDGLLKEAPWQSKGFTGFIQSEPLDGEPATEKTVVWVGYDSSHLYIAARLYDSEPEHIITRLGRRDDELESDWFIFAVDPYFDKRSGFQFAVNPSESIIDSTLYNDEGKDDTWDGVWSCSANIDELGWSVEIKIPYNQLRFKKKDKYVWGVNFIRVIKRKNEKSIFSWIPKEESGYVSRFAVLTGIENIKPARLFELLPFAVGKAQLGPEEEGNPFQKGEELTGDAGFDVKAGLKSNLTLNMTVNPDFGQVEVDPAVINISDRETYYEEKRPFFVEGADIFRFGTGGANTVRYFGWNNPDFFYSRRIGRSPQGSMKPYGYVDYPTWTTILTAAKETGNIGRGWNIGFLNALTNR
;
A
#
# COMPACT_ATOMS: atom_id res chain seq x y z
N MET A 1 20.22 -11.81 1.96
CA MET A 1 18.82 -12.01 1.59
C MET A 1 18.73 -12.46 0.17
N ASP A 2 18.50 -13.75 0.00
CA ASP A 2 18.28 -14.44 -1.28
C ASP A 2 17.07 -15.38 -1.19
N GLY A 3 16.34 -15.36 -0.07
CA GLY A 3 15.20 -16.24 0.20
C GLY A 3 15.60 -17.63 0.71
N LEU A 4 16.90 -17.95 0.82
CA LEU A 4 17.40 -19.29 1.17
C LEU A 4 17.67 -19.50 2.66
N LEU A 5 17.53 -18.44 3.49
CA LEU A 5 17.68 -18.48 4.94
C LEU A 5 19.06 -18.97 5.42
N LYS A 6 20.14 -18.72 4.67
CA LYS A 6 21.48 -19.25 4.99
C LYS A 6 22.22 -18.44 6.06
N GLU A 7 21.76 -17.23 6.34
CA GLU A 7 22.39 -16.31 7.26
C GLU A 7 22.31 -16.80 8.72
N ALA A 8 23.37 -16.54 9.50
CA ALA A 8 23.51 -17.05 10.87
C ALA A 8 22.31 -16.75 11.81
N PRO A 9 21.66 -15.56 11.78
CA PRO A 9 20.50 -15.31 12.62
C PRO A 9 19.34 -16.30 12.38
N TRP A 10 19.14 -16.71 11.13
CA TRP A 10 18.06 -17.61 10.68
C TRP A 10 18.31 -19.08 11.03
N GLN A 11 19.54 -19.42 11.45
CA GLN A 11 19.92 -20.76 11.89
C GLN A 11 19.66 -21.01 13.38
N SER A 12 19.31 -19.97 14.13
CA SER A 12 18.91 -20.07 15.54
C SER A 12 17.48 -20.62 15.69
N LYS A 13 17.07 -20.95 16.92
CA LYS A 13 15.69 -21.35 17.22
C LYS A 13 14.73 -20.19 16.89
N GLY A 14 13.92 -20.37 15.85
CA GLY A 14 12.85 -19.43 15.48
C GLY A 14 11.58 -19.58 16.32
N PHE A 15 10.64 -18.66 16.11
CA PHE A 15 9.35 -18.65 16.77
C PHE A 15 8.31 -19.43 15.94
N THR A 16 7.49 -20.22 16.63
CA THR A 16 6.46 -21.09 16.04
C THR A 16 5.16 -20.97 16.84
N GLY A 17 4.14 -21.76 16.50
CA GLY A 17 2.88 -21.82 17.25
C GLY A 17 1.77 -20.99 16.64
N PHE A 18 1.71 -20.95 15.31
CA PHE A 18 0.62 -20.32 14.59
C PHE A 18 -0.68 -21.09 14.85
N ILE A 19 -1.76 -20.34 15.04
CA ILE A 19 -3.11 -20.84 15.30
C ILE A 19 -4.02 -20.44 14.14
N GLN A 20 -4.90 -21.34 13.73
CA GLN A 20 -5.84 -21.10 12.65
C GLN A 20 -6.88 -20.05 13.06
N SER A 21 -7.11 -19.09 12.17
CA SER A 21 -8.34 -18.30 12.14
C SER A 21 -9.34 -18.88 11.12
N GLU A 22 -8.84 -19.55 10.09
CA GLU A 22 -9.64 -20.26 9.09
C GLU A 22 -8.92 -21.58 8.77
N PRO A 23 -9.64 -22.68 8.49
CA PRO A 23 -11.10 -22.82 8.57
C PRO A 23 -11.62 -23.13 9.99
N LEU A 24 -10.78 -23.73 10.83
CA LEU A 24 -11.14 -24.13 12.20
C LEU A 24 -10.53 -23.13 13.20
N ASP A 25 -11.30 -22.12 13.58
CA ASP A 25 -10.82 -21.06 14.48
C ASP A 25 -10.31 -21.64 15.81
N GLY A 26 -9.11 -21.22 16.22
CA GLY A 26 -8.48 -21.64 17.48
C GLY A 26 -7.69 -22.94 17.44
N GLU A 27 -7.75 -23.71 16.35
CA GLU A 27 -6.97 -24.96 16.20
C GLU A 27 -5.50 -24.69 15.80
N PRO A 28 -4.55 -25.60 16.09
CA PRO A 28 -3.19 -25.48 15.59
C PRO A 28 -3.13 -25.43 14.05
N ALA A 29 -2.21 -24.61 13.50
CA ALA A 29 -1.97 -24.60 12.05
C ALA A 29 -1.63 -25.99 11.50
N THR A 30 -2.17 -26.36 10.33
CA THR A 30 -1.92 -27.69 9.75
C THR A 30 -0.51 -27.80 9.17
N GLU A 31 0.08 -26.67 8.80
CA GLU A 31 1.44 -26.59 8.29
C GLU A 31 2.34 -25.77 9.21
N LYS A 32 3.52 -26.31 9.51
CA LYS A 32 4.46 -25.66 10.41
C LYS A 32 4.99 -24.36 9.80
N THR A 33 4.99 -23.31 10.62
CA THR A 33 5.59 -22.01 10.26
C THR A 33 6.60 -21.61 11.32
N VAL A 34 7.78 -21.19 10.88
CA VAL A 34 8.86 -20.69 11.74
C VAL A 34 9.23 -19.28 11.29
N VAL A 35 9.30 -18.33 12.21
CA VAL A 35 9.64 -16.93 11.92
C VAL A 35 10.82 -16.44 12.76
N TRP A 36 11.55 -15.50 12.20
CA TRP A 36 12.64 -14.79 12.86
C TRP A 36 12.54 -13.29 12.60
N VAL A 37 13.02 -12.50 13.56
CA VAL A 37 13.15 -11.06 13.45
C VAL A 37 14.60 -10.70 13.75
N GLY A 38 15.24 -10.03 12.80
CA GLY A 38 16.58 -9.46 12.92
C GLY A 38 16.54 -7.95 12.71
N TYR A 39 17.58 -7.24 13.12
CA TYR A 39 17.70 -5.81 12.88
C TYR A 39 19.16 -5.36 12.83
N ASP A 40 19.40 -4.25 12.13
CA ASP A 40 20.66 -3.51 12.18
C ASP A 40 20.40 -2.02 12.45
N SER A 41 21.40 -1.15 12.28
CA SER A 41 21.26 0.30 12.53
C SER A 41 20.30 1.04 11.57
N SER A 42 19.88 0.39 10.49
CA SER A 42 19.19 0.98 9.34
C SER A 42 17.95 0.21 8.87
N HIS A 43 17.86 -1.09 9.16
CA HIS A 43 16.79 -1.96 8.66
C HIS A 43 16.26 -2.92 9.73
N LEU A 44 14.97 -3.22 9.62
CA LEU A 44 14.34 -4.38 10.21
C LEU A 44 14.35 -5.52 9.18
N TYR A 45 14.67 -6.74 9.63
CA TYR A 45 14.67 -7.94 8.81
C TYR A 45 13.68 -8.95 9.37
N ILE A 46 12.85 -9.51 8.49
CA ILE A 46 11.92 -10.58 8.82
C ILE A 46 12.27 -11.76 7.95
N ALA A 47 12.30 -12.95 8.54
CA ALA A 47 12.49 -14.18 7.81
C ALA A 47 11.45 -15.20 8.24
N ALA A 48 10.99 -16.03 7.30
CA ALA A 48 10.08 -17.12 7.59
C ALA A 48 10.39 -18.37 6.79
N ARG A 49 10.25 -19.53 7.45
CA ARG A 49 10.20 -20.85 6.85
C ARG A 49 8.79 -21.39 6.96
N LEU A 50 8.18 -21.63 5.82
CA LEU A 50 6.77 -21.97 5.65
C LEU A 50 6.74 -23.40 5.12
N TYR A 51 6.79 -24.37 6.03
CA TYR A 51 6.79 -25.79 5.65
C TYR A 51 5.47 -26.14 4.97
N ASP A 52 5.49 -27.00 3.96
CA ASP A 52 4.29 -27.52 3.33
C ASP A 52 4.47 -29.02 3.10
N SER A 53 3.46 -29.84 3.44
CA SER A 53 3.52 -31.28 3.19
C SER A 53 3.42 -31.63 1.70
N GLU A 54 2.93 -30.71 0.87
CA GLU A 54 2.77 -30.85 -0.58
C GLU A 54 3.36 -29.61 -1.32
N PRO A 55 4.69 -29.39 -1.28
CA PRO A 55 5.31 -28.19 -1.86
C PRO A 55 5.04 -27.97 -3.35
N GLU A 56 4.86 -29.05 -4.12
CA GLU A 56 4.48 -29.03 -5.53
C GLU A 56 3.08 -28.45 -5.80
N HIS A 57 2.27 -28.29 -4.74
CA HIS A 57 0.92 -27.73 -4.79
C HIS A 57 0.82 -26.33 -4.18
N ILE A 58 1.95 -25.70 -3.83
CA ILE A 58 1.99 -24.30 -3.42
C ILE A 58 1.43 -23.43 -4.54
N ILE A 59 0.37 -22.68 -4.24
CA ILE A 59 -0.25 -21.77 -5.21
C ILE A 59 0.53 -20.47 -5.16
N THR A 60 1.16 -20.13 -6.28
CA THR A 60 1.87 -18.86 -6.43
C THR A 60 1.50 -18.17 -7.73
N ARG A 61 1.43 -16.84 -7.73
CA ARG A 61 1.11 -16.03 -8.91
C ARG A 61 1.96 -14.78 -8.92
N LEU A 62 2.50 -14.43 -10.08
CA LEU A 62 3.13 -13.13 -10.28
C LEU A 62 2.06 -12.12 -10.69
N GLY A 63 1.93 -11.04 -9.95
CA GLY A 63 1.10 -9.89 -10.33
C GLY A 63 1.87 -8.58 -10.17
N ARG A 64 1.18 -7.48 -10.45
CA ARG A 64 1.68 -6.16 -10.10
C ARG A 64 1.62 -5.98 -8.59
N ARG A 65 2.36 -4.99 -8.10
CA ARG A 65 2.27 -4.55 -6.71
C ARG A 65 0.81 -4.20 -6.37
N ASP A 66 0.36 -4.63 -5.19
CA ASP A 66 -1.00 -4.46 -4.66
C ASP A 66 -2.12 -5.20 -5.41
N ASP A 67 -1.79 -6.10 -6.34
CA ASP A 67 -2.77 -7.01 -6.92
C ASP A 67 -3.23 -8.05 -5.87
N GLU A 68 -4.52 -8.09 -5.58
CA GLU A 68 -5.12 -9.15 -4.75
C GLU A 68 -5.19 -10.46 -5.54
N LEU A 69 -4.11 -11.25 -5.47
CA LEU A 69 -3.99 -12.52 -6.16
C LEU A 69 -4.44 -13.69 -5.27
N GLU A 70 -5.14 -14.64 -5.88
CA GLU A 70 -5.39 -15.96 -5.29
C GLU A 70 -4.07 -16.76 -5.26
N SER A 71 -3.33 -16.63 -4.17
CA SER A 71 -2.00 -17.16 -3.94
C SER A 71 -1.81 -17.50 -2.45
N ASP A 72 -0.80 -18.31 -2.14
CA ASP A 72 -0.23 -18.37 -0.81
C ASP A 72 0.38 -17.01 -0.45
N TRP A 73 0.32 -16.61 0.82
CA TRP A 73 0.84 -15.33 1.31
C TRP A 73 1.48 -15.49 2.68
N PHE A 74 2.58 -14.75 2.89
CA PHE A 74 3.14 -14.49 4.21
C PHE A 74 3.03 -13.00 4.49
N ILE A 75 2.48 -12.66 5.65
CA ILE A 75 2.18 -11.28 6.04
C ILE A 75 2.87 -11.00 7.36
N PHE A 76 3.63 -9.91 7.38
CA PHE A 76 4.22 -9.31 8.58
C PHE A 76 3.52 -7.99 8.88
N ALA A 77 3.01 -7.85 10.10
CA ALA A 77 2.44 -6.60 10.59
C ALA A 77 3.26 -6.09 11.78
N VAL A 78 3.43 -4.77 11.88
CA VAL A 78 4.21 -4.11 12.92
C VAL A 78 3.55 -2.82 13.39
N ASP A 79 3.58 -2.60 14.70
CA ASP A 79 3.26 -1.34 15.37
C ASP A 79 4.56 -0.78 16.00
N PRO A 80 5.30 0.08 15.27
CA PRO A 80 6.52 0.71 15.78
C PRO A 80 6.27 1.81 16.83
N TYR A 81 5.02 2.28 16.95
CA TYR A 81 4.62 3.30 17.92
C TYR A 81 4.32 2.69 19.28
N PHE A 82 3.90 1.43 19.27
CA PHE A 82 3.32 0.68 20.38
C PHE A 82 2.11 1.41 20.98
N ASP A 83 1.30 2.01 20.10
CA ASP A 83 0.08 2.72 20.47
C ASP A 83 -1.16 1.84 20.37
N LYS A 84 -0.99 0.58 19.92
CA LYS A 84 -2.04 -0.44 19.82
C LYS A 84 -3.15 -0.07 18.83
N ARG A 85 -2.89 0.86 17.92
CA ARG A 85 -3.90 1.39 17.00
C ARG A 85 -3.39 1.58 15.59
N SER A 86 -2.11 1.92 15.45
CA SER A 86 -1.50 2.25 14.17
C SER A 86 -0.29 1.38 13.87
N GLY A 87 -0.04 1.15 12.59
CA GLY A 87 1.04 0.24 12.19
C GLY A 87 1.23 0.17 10.68
N PHE A 88 1.97 -0.84 10.26
CA PHE A 88 2.27 -1.14 8.87
C PHE A 88 2.13 -2.65 8.66
N GLN A 89 1.74 -3.04 7.45
CA GLN A 89 1.64 -4.43 7.06
C GLN A 89 2.35 -4.63 5.73
N PHE A 90 3.09 -5.72 5.63
CA PHE A 90 3.87 -6.12 4.48
C PHE A 90 3.53 -7.56 4.14
N ALA A 91 3.05 -7.83 2.94
CA ALA A 91 2.72 -9.16 2.47
C ALA A 91 3.56 -9.53 1.27
N VAL A 92 4.04 -10.77 1.23
CA VAL A 92 4.84 -11.33 0.15
C VAL A 92 4.28 -12.69 -0.20
N ASN A 93 4.19 -13.00 -1.48
CA ASN A 93 3.86 -14.35 -1.95
C ASN A 93 5.11 -15.10 -2.46
N PRO A 94 5.02 -16.40 -2.76
CA PRO A 94 6.18 -17.18 -3.20
C PRO A 94 6.80 -16.71 -4.54
N SER A 95 6.07 -15.93 -5.34
CA SER A 95 6.52 -15.31 -6.59
C SER A 95 7.00 -13.86 -6.40
N GLU A 96 7.24 -13.44 -5.15
CA GLU A 96 7.73 -12.11 -4.79
C GLU A 96 6.80 -10.95 -5.20
N SER A 97 5.52 -11.24 -5.46
CA SER A 97 4.51 -10.18 -5.51
C SER A 97 4.27 -9.68 -4.10
N ILE A 98 4.09 -8.36 -3.98
CA ILE A 98 4.01 -7.67 -2.70
C ILE A 98 2.72 -6.87 -2.59
N ILE A 99 2.22 -6.79 -1.36
CA ILE A 99 1.13 -5.88 -0.96
C ILE A 99 1.61 -5.19 0.32
N ASP A 100 1.38 -3.89 0.45
CA ASP A 100 1.56 -3.22 1.72
C ASP A 100 0.43 -2.24 2.06
N SER A 101 0.40 -1.86 3.33
CA SER A 101 -0.65 -0.98 3.85
C SER A 101 -0.23 -0.34 5.17
N THR A 102 -0.87 0.77 5.50
CA THR A 102 -0.85 1.28 6.88
C THR A 102 -2.05 0.77 7.65
N LEU A 103 -1.88 0.60 8.95
CA LEU A 103 -2.92 0.20 9.88
C LEU A 103 -3.35 1.41 10.71
N TYR A 104 -4.65 1.54 10.97
CA TYR A 104 -5.20 2.64 11.76
C TYR A 104 -6.45 2.22 12.53
N ASN A 105 -6.72 2.89 13.65
CA ASN A 105 -7.89 2.59 14.50
C ASN A 105 -8.04 1.10 14.86
N ASP A 106 -6.91 0.41 15.10
CA ASP A 106 -6.82 -0.99 15.50
C ASP A 106 -7.15 -2.01 14.41
N GLU A 107 -8.26 -1.85 13.68
CA GLU A 107 -8.72 -2.80 12.65
C GLU A 107 -8.68 -2.25 11.22
N GLY A 108 -8.58 -0.92 11.07
CA GLY A 108 -8.57 -0.26 9.77
C GLY A 108 -7.25 -0.50 9.03
N LYS A 109 -7.36 -0.62 7.70
CA LYS A 109 -6.24 -0.80 6.78
C LYS A 109 -6.39 0.20 5.65
N ASP A 110 -5.30 0.88 5.33
CA ASP A 110 -5.17 1.78 4.19
C ASP A 110 -4.17 1.14 3.21
N ASP A 111 -4.71 0.51 2.16
CA ASP A 111 -3.96 -0.17 1.09
C ASP A 111 -3.39 0.79 0.05
N THR A 112 -3.55 2.11 0.27
CA THR A 112 -3.04 3.13 -0.64
C THR A 112 -1.58 3.51 -0.34
N TRP A 113 -1.06 3.07 0.79
CA TRP A 113 0.28 3.42 1.23
C TRP A 113 1.32 2.55 0.53
N ASP A 114 2.15 3.18 -0.30
CA ASP A 114 3.27 2.52 -0.93
C ASP A 114 4.60 2.76 -0.21
N GLY A 115 5.14 1.70 0.39
CA GLY A 115 6.48 1.68 0.99
C GLY A 115 7.59 1.17 0.04
N VAL A 116 8.78 1.76 0.16
CA VAL A 116 10.00 1.29 -0.54
C VAL A 116 10.76 0.28 0.33
N TRP A 117 10.52 -1.00 0.11
CA TRP A 117 11.17 -2.12 0.80
C TRP A 117 11.47 -3.26 -0.19
N SER A 118 12.22 -4.27 0.25
CA SER A 118 12.65 -5.38 -0.61
C SER A 118 12.40 -6.72 0.05
N CYS A 119 12.07 -7.74 -0.74
CA CYS A 119 11.97 -9.12 -0.28
C CYS A 119 12.64 -10.09 -1.26
N SER A 120 12.84 -11.32 -0.81
CA SER A 120 13.20 -12.46 -1.65
C SER A 120 12.49 -13.70 -1.15
N ALA A 121 11.97 -14.52 -2.07
CA ALA A 121 11.25 -15.75 -1.76
C ALA A 121 11.85 -16.94 -2.53
N ASN A 122 11.77 -18.12 -1.91
CA ASN A 122 12.26 -19.34 -2.53
C ASN A 122 11.35 -20.53 -2.20
N ILE A 123 10.96 -21.30 -3.20
CA ILE A 123 10.24 -22.56 -3.05
C ILE A 123 11.26 -23.70 -3.10
N ASP A 124 11.15 -24.66 -2.19
CA ASP A 124 11.99 -25.85 -2.15
C ASP A 124 11.21 -27.11 -1.68
N GLU A 125 11.93 -28.22 -1.51
CA GLU A 125 11.36 -29.53 -1.17
C GLU A 125 10.65 -29.59 0.18
N LEU A 126 10.79 -28.59 1.05
CA LEU A 126 10.12 -28.56 2.36
C LEU A 126 8.96 -27.57 2.40
N GLY A 127 8.74 -26.78 1.35
CA GLY A 127 7.74 -25.71 1.30
C GLY A 127 8.31 -24.45 0.64
N TRP A 128 8.24 -23.31 1.33
CA TRP A 128 8.90 -22.09 0.86
C TRP A 128 9.45 -21.24 2.01
N SER A 129 10.33 -20.30 1.66
CA SER A 129 10.87 -19.31 2.58
C SER A 129 10.83 -17.91 1.99
N VAL A 130 10.85 -16.93 2.88
CA VAL A 130 10.83 -15.52 2.54
C VAL A 130 11.72 -14.73 3.48
N GLU A 131 12.42 -13.75 2.93
CA GLU A 131 13.14 -12.71 3.66
C GLU A 131 12.62 -11.34 3.25
N ILE A 132 12.35 -10.47 4.23
CA ILE A 132 11.84 -9.11 4.05
C ILE A 132 12.81 -8.15 4.72
N LYS A 133 13.23 -7.10 4.01
CA LYS A 133 14.06 -6.01 4.53
C LYS A 133 13.28 -4.71 4.45
N ILE A 134 13.04 -4.12 5.61
CA ILE A 134 12.28 -2.89 5.77
C ILE A 134 13.21 -1.80 6.30
N PRO A 135 13.54 -0.79 5.47
CA PRO A 135 14.31 0.35 5.93
C PRO A 135 13.57 1.17 6.99
N TYR A 136 14.28 1.71 7.98
CA TYR A 136 13.69 2.55 9.03
C TYR A 136 13.13 3.90 8.56
N ASN A 137 13.31 4.29 7.30
CA ASN A 137 12.62 5.46 6.74
C ASN A 137 11.18 5.13 6.30
N GLN A 138 10.87 3.85 6.08
CA GLN A 138 9.50 3.36 5.82
C GLN A 138 8.71 3.24 7.12
N LEU A 139 9.40 2.95 8.23
CA LEU A 139 8.79 2.83 9.55
C LEU A 139 8.89 4.13 10.32
N ARG A 140 7.76 4.61 10.84
CA ARG A 140 7.73 5.81 11.68
C ARG A 140 7.75 5.44 13.15
N PHE A 141 8.73 5.96 13.87
CA PHE A 141 8.84 5.76 15.32
C PHE A 141 9.56 6.92 16.00
N LYS A 142 9.32 7.10 17.30
CA LYS A 142 9.97 8.13 18.12
C LYS A 142 11.33 7.63 18.59
N LYS A 143 12.33 8.51 18.67
CA LYS A 143 13.65 8.16 19.23
C LYS A 143 13.49 7.70 20.70
N LYS A 144 14.00 6.52 21.03
CA LYS A 144 14.07 5.93 22.38
C LYS A 144 15.38 5.15 22.51
N ASP A 145 15.82 4.89 23.74
CA ASP A 145 17.01 4.05 23.96
C ASP A 145 16.70 2.57 23.75
N LYS A 146 15.51 2.16 24.19
CA LYS A 146 14.96 0.81 24.00
C LYS A 146 13.58 0.90 23.38
N TYR A 147 13.30 -0.05 22.50
CA TYR A 147 12.07 -0.13 21.76
C TYR A 147 11.26 -1.33 22.20
N VAL A 148 9.95 -1.09 22.36
CA VAL A 148 8.92 -2.11 22.50
C VAL A 148 7.98 -1.86 21.35
N TRP A 149 7.84 -2.84 20.46
CA TRP A 149 6.98 -2.79 19.27
C TRP A 149 5.93 -3.89 19.33
N GLY A 150 4.80 -3.70 18.65
CA GLY A 150 3.85 -4.78 18.41
C GLY A 150 4.21 -5.47 17.10
N VAL A 151 4.13 -6.80 17.03
CA VAL A 151 4.23 -7.55 15.78
C VAL A 151 3.18 -8.64 15.66
N ASN A 152 2.81 -8.96 14.43
CA ASN A 152 2.05 -10.17 14.12
C ASN A 152 2.53 -10.77 12.81
N PHE A 153 2.28 -12.07 12.65
CA PHE A 153 2.61 -12.82 11.46
C PHE A 153 1.41 -13.63 11.05
N ILE A 154 1.12 -13.67 9.75
CA ILE A 154 0.01 -14.43 9.19
C ILE A 154 0.55 -15.25 8.02
N ARG A 155 0.11 -16.49 7.92
CA ARG A 155 0.28 -17.33 6.74
C ARG A 155 -1.09 -17.66 6.15
N VAL A 156 -1.20 -17.51 4.83
CA VAL A 156 -2.34 -17.97 4.04
C VAL A 156 -1.85 -19.12 3.16
N ILE A 157 -2.54 -20.27 3.26
CA ILE A 157 -2.29 -21.45 2.43
C ILE A 157 -3.51 -21.62 1.55
N LYS A 158 -3.39 -21.19 0.28
CA LYS A 158 -4.57 -20.99 -0.55
C LYS A 158 -5.25 -22.31 -0.90
N ARG A 159 -4.48 -23.36 -1.19
CA ARG A 159 -5.02 -24.70 -1.53
C ARG A 159 -5.89 -25.29 -0.41
N LYS A 160 -5.62 -24.93 0.85
CA LYS A 160 -6.34 -25.40 2.04
C LYS A 160 -7.44 -24.44 2.49
N ASN A 161 -7.53 -23.24 1.90
CA ASN A 161 -8.28 -22.10 2.46
C ASN A 161 -7.96 -21.87 3.95
N GLU A 162 -6.69 -22.08 4.33
CA GLU A 162 -6.24 -21.93 5.71
C GLU A 162 -5.56 -20.59 5.91
N LYS A 163 -5.98 -19.88 6.95
CA LYS A 163 -5.30 -18.68 7.45
C LYS A 163 -4.88 -18.95 8.87
N SER A 164 -3.58 -18.89 9.13
CA SER A 164 -3.01 -19.07 10.47
C SER A 164 -2.24 -17.83 10.91
N ILE A 165 -2.31 -17.52 12.20
CA ILE A 165 -1.88 -16.25 12.80
C ILE A 165 -1.02 -16.56 14.02
N PHE A 166 0.08 -15.82 14.20
CA PHE A 166 0.98 -15.99 15.34
C PHE A 166 0.38 -15.45 16.64
N SER A 167 -0.11 -14.21 16.65
CA SER A 167 -0.91 -13.65 17.74
C SER A 167 -2.38 -13.75 17.35
N TRP A 168 -2.96 -14.94 17.55
CA TRP A 168 -4.34 -15.24 17.19
C TRP A 168 -5.35 -14.50 18.07
N ILE A 169 -6.49 -14.20 17.47
CA ILE A 169 -7.60 -13.47 18.07
C ILE A 169 -8.86 -14.29 17.74
N PRO A 170 -9.65 -14.72 18.73
CA PRO A 170 -10.91 -15.42 18.49
C PRO A 170 -11.83 -14.61 17.59
N LYS A 171 -12.61 -15.26 16.72
CA LYS A 171 -13.55 -14.57 15.84
C LYS A 171 -14.60 -13.73 16.58
N GLU A 172 -14.92 -14.08 17.82
CA GLU A 172 -15.85 -13.33 18.67
C GLU A 172 -15.24 -12.09 19.32
N GLU A 173 -13.92 -11.90 19.24
CA GLU A 173 -13.23 -10.74 19.76
C GLU A 173 -12.88 -9.73 18.66
N SER A 174 -12.90 -8.45 19.04
CA SER A 174 -12.46 -7.34 18.19
C SER A 174 -11.02 -6.91 18.51
N GLY A 175 -10.44 -6.20 17.55
CA GLY A 175 -9.08 -5.67 17.54
C GLY A 175 -8.16 -6.44 16.60
N TYR A 176 -7.08 -5.78 16.17
CA TYR A 176 -6.02 -6.41 15.39
C TYR A 176 -4.66 -5.90 15.87
N VAL A 177 -4.35 -4.61 15.67
CA VAL A 177 -3.09 -4.00 16.14
C VAL A 177 -2.93 -4.10 17.66
N SER A 178 -4.01 -3.93 18.42
CA SER A 178 -3.99 -3.95 19.90
C SER A 178 -3.65 -5.30 20.50
N ARG A 179 -3.78 -6.37 19.69
CA ARG A 179 -3.52 -7.77 20.02
C ARG A 179 -2.17 -8.27 19.51
N PHE A 180 -1.36 -7.41 18.88
CA PHE A 180 -0.03 -7.80 18.43
C PHE A 180 0.84 -8.31 19.57
N ALA A 181 1.66 -9.31 19.26
CA ALA A 181 2.67 -9.84 20.18
C ALA A 181 3.73 -8.77 20.47
N VAL A 182 4.31 -8.82 21.66
CA VAL A 182 5.28 -7.82 22.11
C VAL A 182 6.68 -8.19 21.63
N LEU A 183 7.26 -7.36 20.75
CA LEU A 183 8.64 -7.43 20.33
C LEU A 183 9.51 -6.51 21.20
N THR A 184 10.53 -7.11 21.83
CA THR A 184 11.52 -6.40 22.68
C THR A 184 12.94 -6.72 22.24
N GLY A 185 13.93 -6.03 22.81
CA GLY A 185 15.36 -6.26 22.51
C GLY A 185 15.90 -5.44 21.34
N ILE A 186 15.08 -4.55 20.76
CA ILE A 186 15.51 -3.55 19.78
C ILE A 186 16.09 -2.35 20.52
N GLU A 187 17.36 -2.04 20.27
CA GLU A 187 18.09 -0.94 20.90
C GLU A 187 19.01 -0.26 19.87
N ASN A 188 19.45 0.96 20.15
CA ASN A 188 20.46 1.68 19.34
C ASN A 188 20.09 1.96 17.87
N ILE A 189 18.80 1.94 17.52
CA ILE A 189 18.30 2.35 16.20
C ILE A 189 17.92 3.83 16.20
N LYS A 190 17.90 4.46 15.02
CA LYS A 190 17.52 5.87 14.88
C LYS A 190 16.32 5.99 13.94
N PRO A 191 15.31 6.81 14.28
CA PRO A 191 14.29 7.20 13.32
C PRO A 191 14.97 7.84 12.11
N ALA A 192 14.74 7.30 10.93
CA ALA A 192 15.22 7.91 9.71
C ALA A 192 14.25 9.02 9.29
N ARG A 193 14.81 10.11 8.72
CA ARG A 193 13.96 11.10 8.05
C ARG A 193 13.52 10.49 6.74
N LEU A 194 12.21 10.41 6.52
CA LEU A 194 11.64 10.03 5.23
C LEU A 194 11.99 11.13 4.22
N PHE A 195 12.72 10.78 3.17
CA PHE A 195 12.96 11.63 2.01
C PHE A 195 13.15 10.71 0.81
N GLU A 196 12.26 10.82 -0.17
CA GLU A 196 12.27 10.06 -1.40
C GLU A 196 12.07 11.04 -2.56
N LEU A 197 12.83 10.82 -3.64
CA LEU A 197 12.73 11.56 -4.89
C LEU A 197 12.63 10.54 -6.02
N LEU A 198 11.52 10.57 -6.75
CA LEU A 198 11.21 9.64 -7.83
C LEU A 198 11.10 10.44 -9.15
N PRO A 199 12.20 10.60 -9.90
CA PRO A 199 12.16 11.25 -11.21
C PRO A 199 11.64 10.29 -12.28
N PHE A 200 10.95 10.83 -13.29
CA PHE A 200 10.50 10.06 -14.44
C PHE A 200 10.61 10.86 -15.74
N ALA A 201 10.69 10.14 -16.86
CA ALA A 201 10.61 10.69 -18.21
C ALA A 201 9.87 9.70 -19.11
N VAL A 202 8.97 10.20 -19.95
CA VAL A 202 8.15 9.42 -20.87
C VAL A 202 8.28 10.01 -22.27
N GLY A 203 8.40 9.15 -23.28
CA GLY A 203 8.29 9.52 -24.69
C GLY A 203 7.11 8.79 -25.32
N LYS A 204 6.26 9.51 -26.06
CA LYS A 204 5.12 8.96 -26.78
C LYS A 204 5.24 9.29 -28.26
N ALA A 205 5.06 8.28 -29.10
CA ALA A 205 4.93 8.41 -30.55
C ALA A 205 3.54 7.93 -30.97
N GLN A 206 2.77 8.81 -31.60
CA GLN A 206 1.45 8.51 -32.13
C GLN A 206 1.52 8.58 -33.65
N LEU A 207 1.16 7.47 -34.31
CA LEU A 207 1.16 7.32 -35.75
C LEU A 207 -0.27 7.01 -36.21
N GLY A 208 -0.76 7.75 -37.21
CA GLY A 208 -2.10 7.61 -37.75
C GLY A 208 -2.22 8.19 -39.15
N PRO A 209 -3.36 8.01 -39.83
CA PRO A 209 -3.61 8.67 -41.09
C PRO A 209 -3.80 10.17 -40.88
N GLU A 210 -3.17 10.99 -41.74
CA GLU A 210 -3.46 12.43 -41.82
C GLU A 210 -4.89 12.64 -42.36
N GLU A 211 -5.63 13.57 -41.76
CA GLU A 211 -6.94 13.97 -42.25
C GLU A 211 -6.81 15.32 -42.99
N GLU A 212 -7.13 15.32 -44.29
CA GLU A 212 -6.98 16.49 -45.14
C GLU A 212 -7.87 17.65 -44.65
N GLY A 213 -7.25 18.78 -44.28
CA GLY A 213 -7.93 19.95 -43.73
C GLY A 213 -7.93 20.04 -42.20
N ASN A 214 -7.59 18.98 -41.47
CA ASN A 214 -7.53 18.96 -40.01
C ASN A 214 -6.14 19.42 -39.50
N PRO A 215 -5.99 20.62 -38.90
CA PRO A 215 -4.69 21.11 -38.45
C PRO A 215 -4.12 20.35 -37.24
N PHE A 216 -4.92 19.49 -36.58
CA PHE A 216 -4.56 18.77 -35.37
C PHE A 216 -4.25 17.28 -35.60
N GLN A 217 -4.51 16.76 -36.80
CA GLN A 217 -4.33 15.34 -37.13
C GLN A 217 -3.35 15.15 -38.29
N LYS A 218 -2.06 15.41 -38.01
CA LYS A 218 -0.95 15.46 -38.99
C LYS A 218 -0.28 14.11 -39.28
N GLY A 219 -0.88 13.01 -38.83
CA GLY A 219 -0.41 11.65 -39.02
C GLY A 219 0.76 11.19 -38.13
N GLU A 220 1.69 12.07 -37.76
CA GLU A 220 2.76 11.74 -36.81
C GLU A 220 2.85 12.79 -35.69
N GLU A 221 2.85 12.33 -34.44
CA GLU A 221 3.01 13.18 -33.27
C GLU A 221 4.01 12.55 -32.29
N LEU A 222 5.08 13.29 -31.99
CA LEU A 222 6.08 12.93 -31.00
C LEU A 222 5.94 13.87 -29.81
N THR A 223 5.58 13.33 -28.66
CA THR A 223 5.47 14.06 -27.40
C THR A 223 6.43 13.46 -26.39
N GLY A 224 7.00 14.33 -25.54
CA GLY A 224 7.87 13.93 -24.45
C GLY A 224 7.41 14.63 -23.19
N ASP A 225 7.45 13.90 -22.09
CA ASP A 225 7.05 14.42 -20.79
C ASP A 225 8.06 14.02 -19.71
N ALA A 226 8.20 14.85 -18.70
CA ALA A 226 9.09 14.60 -17.58
C ALA A 226 8.57 15.25 -16.31
N GLY A 227 8.79 14.57 -15.20
CA GLY A 227 8.32 15.02 -13.90
C GLY A 227 9.10 14.34 -12.78
N PHE A 228 8.71 14.66 -11.56
CA PHE A 228 9.24 13.98 -10.39
C PHE A 228 8.28 14.08 -9.22
N ASP A 229 8.32 13.07 -8.37
CA ASP A 229 7.61 13.04 -7.10
C ASP A 229 8.60 13.15 -5.94
N VAL A 230 8.19 13.85 -4.89
CA VAL A 230 8.94 13.99 -3.63
C VAL A 230 8.05 13.60 -2.47
N LYS A 231 8.58 12.74 -1.60
CA LYS A 231 7.94 12.36 -0.33
C LYS A 231 8.89 12.68 0.81
N ALA A 232 8.49 13.58 1.69
CA ALA A 232 9.33 14.08 2.78
C ALA A 232 8.60 14.02 4.13
N GLY A 233 9.24 13.45 5.15
CA GLY A 233 8.78 13.50 6.53
C GLY A 233 9.17 14.83 7.19
N LEU A 234 8.20 15.71 7.40
CA LEU A 234 8.41 16.99 8.09
C LEU A 234 8.64 16.78 9.61
N LYS A 235 7.91 15.84 10.21
CA LYS A 235 8.06 15.36 11.59
C LYS A 235 7.76 13.86 11.64
N SER A 236 8.01 13.20 12.78
CA SER A 236 7.79 11.75 12.94
C SER A 236 6.41 11.26 12.46
N ASN A 237 5.37 12.10 12.54
CA ASN A 237 4.01 11.75 12.16
C ASN A 237 3.42 12.70 11.10
N LEU A 238 4.24 13.47 10.38
CA LEU A 238 3.76 14.47 9.39
C LEU A 238 4.54 14.32 8.08
N THR A 239 3.81 14.14 6.98
CA THR A 239 4.34 13.86 5.64
C THR A 239 3.97 14.97 4.70
N LEU A 240 4.88 15.28 3.79
CA LEU A 240 4.66 16.13 2.65
C LEU A 240 4.92 15.32 1.38
N ASN A 241 3.88 15.13 0.58
CA ASN A 241 3.94 14.58 -0.76
C ASN A 241 3.85 15.74 -1.75
N MET A 242 4.76 15.81 -2.69
CA MET A 242 4.78 16.83 -3.75
C MET A 242 5.01 16.13 -5.09
N THR A 243 4.36 16.63 -6.13
CA THR A 243 4.55 16.16 -7.49
C THR A 243 4.70 17.36 -8.42
N VAL A 244 5.62 17.25 -9.36
CA VAL A 244 5.77 18.19 -10.47
C VAL A 244 5.49 17.43 -11.75
N ASN A 245 4.47 17.90 -12.46
CA ASN A 245 4.01 17.36 -13.72
C ASN A 245 3.85 15.84 -13.69
N PRO A 246 2.96 15.30 -12.83
CA PRO A 246 2.77 13.85 -12.65
C PRO A 246 2.37 13.10 -13.93
N ASP A 247 2.91 11.90 -14.12
CA ASP A 247 2.48 10.98 -15.20
C ASP A 247 1.13 10.37 -14.85
N PHE A 248 0.07 10.81 -15.53
CA PHE A 248 -1.24 10.17 -15.45
C PHE A 248 -1.58 9.34 -16.69
N GLY A 249 -0.66 9.23 -17.65
CA GLY A 249 -0.84 8.44 -18.86
C GLY A 249 -0.89 6.93 -18.60
N GLN A 250 -0.49 6.49 -17.41
CA GLN A 250 -0.51 5.08 -16.99
C GLN A 250 -1.73 4.68 -16.17
N VAL A 251 -2.68 5.59 -15.92
CA VAL A 251 -3.89 5.25 -15.18
C VAL A 251 -4.85 4.53 -16.12
N GLU A 252 -5.31 3.34 -15.69
CA GLU A 252 -6.28 2.55 -16.45
C GLU A 252 -7.49 3.40 -16.85
N VAL A 253 -7.96 3.21 -18.08
CA VAL A 253 -9.16 3.87 -18.59
C VAL A 253 -10.34 3.43 -17.73
N ASP A 254 -11.06 4.41 -17.18
CA ASP A 254 -12.24 4.13 -16.37
C ASP A 254 -13.27 3.31 -17.18
N PRO A 255 -13.89 2.28 -16.58
CA PRO A 255 -14.87 1.48 -17.29
C PRO A 255 -16.08 2.34 -17.70
N ALA A 256 -16.62 2.09 -18.90
CA ALA A 256 -17.83 2.76 -19.34
C ALA A 256 -19.02 2.30 -18.47
N VAL A 257 -19.52 3.20 -17.61
CA VAL A 257 -20.68 2.95 -16.75
C VAL A 257 -21.88 3.72 -17.29
N ILE A 258 -22.95 2.99 -17.65
CA ILE A 258 -24.24 3.61 -17.98
C ILE A 258 -24.91 4.00 -16.67
N ASN A 259 -24.76 5.25 -16.28
CA ASN A 259 -25.44 5.79 -15.11
C ASN A 259 -26.81 6.37 -15.51
N ILE A 260 -27.86 5.68 -15.09
CA ILE A 260 -29.27 6.06 -15.33
C ILE A 260 -29.88 6.86 -14.15
N SER A 261 -29.06 7.23 -13.17
CA SER A 261 -29.50 8.04 -12.01
C SER A 261 -29.25 9.53 -12.23
N ASP A 262 -29.82 10.35 -11.35
CA ASP A 262 -29.61 11.80 -11.27
C ASP A 262 -28.34 12.19 -10.48
N ARG A 263 -27.54 11.20 -10.05
CA ARG A 263 -26.31 11.39 -9.28
C ARG A 263 -25.09 11.19 -10.16
N GLU A 264 -24.01 11.89 -9.87
CA GLU A 264 -22.74 11.73 -10.58
C GLU A 264 -22.14 10.33 -10.33
N THR A 265 -21.52 9.75 -11.36
CA THR A 265 -20.76 8.50 -11.23
C THR A 265 -19.43 8.80 -10.54
N TYR A 266 -19.13 8.08 -9.46
CA TYR A 266 -17.84 8.16 -8.79
C TYR A 266 -16.95 7.01 -9.27
N TYR A 267 -15.75 7.38 -9.73
CA TYR A 267 -14.68 6.44 -10.09
C TYR A 267 -13.64 6.35 -8.98
N GLU A 268 -13.10 5.16 -8.74
CA GLU A 268 -11.98 4.98 -7.81
C GLU A 268 -10.78 5.82 -8.26
N GLU A 269 -10.11 6.49 -7.33
CA GLU A 269 -8.84 7.14 -7.64
C GLU A 269 -7.75 6.09 -7.78
N LYS A 270 -6.95 6.19 -8.84
CA LYS A 270 -5.87 5.23 -9.15
C LYS A 270 -4.50 5.92 -9.25
N ARG A 271 -4.47 7.25 -9.21
CA ARG A 271 -3.24 8.04 -9.29
C ARG A 271 -2.52 8.01 -7.94
N PRO A 272 -1.29 7.45 -7.84
CA PRO A 272 -0.61 7.21 -6.56
C PRO A 272 -0.57 8.45 -5.64
N PHE A 273 -0.26 9.63 -6.20
CA PHE A 273 -0.24 10.89 -5.46
C PHE A 273 -1.56 11.18 -4.73
N PHE A 274 -2.71 10.88 -5.33
CA PHE A 274 -4.02 11.16 -4.72
C PHE A 274 -4.48 10.04 -3.80
N VAL A 275 -4.15 8.80 -4.15
CA VAL A 275 -4.45 7.56 -3.43
C VAL A 275 -3.77 7.56 -2.05
N GLU A 276 -2.46 7.79 -1.99
CA GLU A 276 -1.67 7.60 -0.76
C GLU A 276 -2.13 8.45 0.42
N GLY A 277 -2.68 7.84 1.49
CA GLY A 277 -3.12 8.57 2.67
C GLY A 277 -4.33 9.46 2.42
N ALA A 278 -5.14 9.17 1.39
CA ALA A 278 -6.43 9.79 1.16
C ALA A 278 -7.42 9.55 2.32
N ASP A 279 -7.21 8.47 3.09
CA ASP A 279 -8.04 8.11 4.23
C ASP A 279 -8.11 9.20 5.31
N ILE A 280 -7.12 10.08 5.39
CA ILE A 280 -7.16 11.23 6.33
C ILE A 280 -8.26 12.24 6.00
N PHE A 281 -8.75 12.25 4.75
CA PHE A 281 -9.85 13.09 4.30
C PHE A 281 -11.21 12.37 4.41
N ARG A 282 -11.25 11.13 4.89
CA ARG A 282 -12.49 10.39 5.13
C ARG A 282 -12.99 10.69 6.54
N PHE A 283 -14.23 11.15 6.64
CA PHE A 283 -14.86 11.54 7.90
C PHE A 283 -16.04 10.62 8.22
N GLY A 284 -16.31 10.42 9.51
CA GLY A 284 -17.44 9.60 9.96
C GLY A 284 -17.17 8.08 9.96
N THR A 285 -16.01 7.64 9.48
CA THR A 285 -15.52 6.26 9.59
C THR A 285 -14.53 6.14 10.76
N GLY A 286 -14.90 5.43 11.83
CA GLY A 286 -13.94 5.06 12.88
C GLY A 286 -14.47 5.13 14.31
N GLY A 287 -14.49 3.98 14.97
CA GLY A 287 -14.72 3.75 16.38
C GLY A 287 -14.27 2.32 16.70
N ALA A 288 -14.10 1.96 17.98
CA ALA A 288 -13.70 0.60 18.37
C ALA A 288 -14.68 -0.49 17.87
N ASN A 289 -15.90 -0.09 17.51
CA ASN A 289 -16.84 -0.89 16.75
C ASN A 289 -17.15 -0.16 15.44
N THR A 290 -16.91 -0.79 14.30
CA THR A 290 -17.41 -0.30 13.01
C THR A 290 -18.93 -0.39 13.01
N VAL A 291 -19.61 0.68 13.42
CA VAL A 291 -21.06 0.78 13.27
C VAL A 291 -21.35 1.04 11.79
N ARG A 292 -21.56 -0.04 11.02
CA ARG A 292 -22.10 0.07 9.66
C ARG A 292 -23.56 0.52 9.81
N TYR A 293 -23.81 1.84 9.73
CA TYR A 293 -25.18 2.35 9.67
C TYR A 293 -25.83 1.86 8.36
N PHE A 294 -26.81 0.96 8.47
CA PHE A 294 -27.67 0.62 7.35
C PHE A 294 -28.47 1.87 6.95
N GLY A 295 -28.20 2.40 5.75
CA GLY A 295 -28.97 3.51 5.16
C GLY A 295 -28.38 4.92 5.32
N TRP A 296 -27.19 5.06 5.92
CA TRP A 296 -26.42 6.31 5.87
C TRP A 296 -25.10 6.06 5.16
N ASN A 297 -24.95 6.63 3.95
CA ASN A 297 -23.65 6.70 3.32
C ASN A 297 -22.76 7.62 4.15
N ASN A 298 -21.54 7.18 4.43
CA ASN A 298 -20.54 8.06 5.04
C ASN A 298 -20.36 9.28 4.15
N PRO A 299 -20.31 10.49 4.72
CA PRO A 299 -20.13 11.68 3.91
C PRO A 299 -18.72 11.66 3.30
N ASP A 300 -18.67 11.54 1.98
CA ASP A 300 -17.44 11.70 1.21
C ASP A 300 -17.26 13.18 0.88
N PHE A 301 -16.27 13.80 1.51
CA PHE A 301 -15.95 15.21 1.33
C PHE A 301 -14.80 15.42 0.35
N PHE A 302 -14.18 14.35 -0.15
CA PHE A 302 -12.96 14.43 -0.94
C PHE A 302 -12.99 13.50 -2.15
N TYR A 303 -13.29 14.08 -3.32
CA TYR A 303 -13.24 13.39 -4.60
C TYR A 303 -12.10 13.94 -5.48
N SER A 304 -10.93 13.32 -5.40
CA SER A 304 -9.68 13.76 -6.06
C SER A 304 -9.72 13.74 -7.58
N ARG A 305 -10.55 12.87 -8.19
CA ARG A 305 -10.76 12.80 -9.65
C ARG A 305 -11.29 14.11 -10.26
N ARG A 306 -11.82 15.03 -9.44
CA ARG A 306 -12.14 16.39 -9.90
C ARG A 306 -10.91 17.21 -10.27
N ILE A 307 -9.75 16.90 -9.69
CA ILE A 307 -8.48 17.57 -9.94
C ILE A 307 -7.83 16.93 -11.17
N GLY A 308 -7.63 17.73 -12.22
CA GLY A 308 -7.14 17.25 -13.52
C GLY A 308 -8.22 16.67 -14.44
N ARG A 309 -9.51 16.78 -14.07
CA ARG A 309 -10.63 16.39 -14.93
C ARG A 309 -10.60 17.12 -16.27
N SER A 310 -11.27 16.59 -17.29
CA SER A 310 -11.45 17.28 -18.57
C SER A 310 -12.02 18.69 -18.34
N PRO A 311 -11.54 19.72 -19.06
CA PRO A 311 -12.13 21.05 -18.98
C PRO A 311 -13.64 21.01 -19.21
N GLN A 312 -14.36 21.99 -18.67
CA GLN A 312 -15.80 22.15 -18.91
C GLN A 312 -16.01 23.42 -19.72
N GLY A 313 -16.57 23.28 -20.93
CA GLY A 313 -16.84 24.39 -21.82
C GLY A 313 -17.73 23.98 -22.98
N SER A 314 -18.36 24.96 -23.64
CA SER A 314 -19.07 24.73 -24.89
C SER A 314 -18.25 25.25 -26.05
N MET A 315 -18.30 24.53 -27.17
CA MET A 315 -17.60 24.90 -28.41
C MET A 315 -18.59 25.28 -29.49
N LYS A 316 -18.13 26.11 -30.43
CA LYS A 316 -18.94 26.45 -31.61
C LYS A 316 -19.03 25.23 -32.52
N PRO A 317 -20.20 24.96 -33.14
CA PRO A 317 -20.46 23.72 -33.88
C PRO A 317 -19.75 23.61 -35.25
N TYR A 318 -18.79 24.48 -35.56
CA TYR A 318 -18.14 24.54 -36.87
C TYR A 318 -16.61 24.58 -36.73
N GLY A 319 -15.92 23.64 -37.36
CA GLY A 319 -14.45 23.56 -37.46
C GLY A 319 -13.85 22.33 -36.77
N TYR A 320 -12.53 22.17 -36.94
CA TYR A 320 -11.72 21.20 -36.20
C TYR A 320 -11.42 21.73 -34.80
N VAL A 321 -11.34 20.82 -33.84
CA VAL A 321 -11.12 21.15 -32.44
C VAL A 321 -10.04 20.22 -31.88
N ASP A 322 -9.07 20.83 -31.21
CA ASP A 322 -8.19 20.14 -30.27
C ASP A 322 -8.74 20.33 -28.87
N TYR A 323 -9.35 19.27 -28.32
CA TYR A 323 -9.93 19.29 -26.99
C TYR A 323 -9.09 18.43 -26.06
N PRO A 324 -8.49 19.00 -25.00
CA PRO A 324 -7.73 18.22 -24.06
C PRO A 324 -8.67 17.25 -23.33
N THR A 325 -8.34 15.97 -23.40
CA THR A 325 -9.06 14.90 -22.69
C THR A 325 -8.95 15.01 -21.18
N TRP A 326 -7.91 15.69 -20.68
CA TRP A 326 -7.68 15.95 -19.24
C TRP A 326 -6.99 17.30 -19.05
N THR A 327 -7.13 17.88 -17.85
CA THR A 327 -6.38 19.10 -17.49
C THR A 327 -5.05 18.69 -16.86
N THR A 328 -3.94 19.06 -17.49
CA THR A 328 -2.60 18.77 -16.95
C THR A 328 -2.41 19.44 -15.58
N ILE A 329 -2.02 18.65 -14.58
CA ILE A 329 -1.59 19.18 -13.27
C ILE A 329 -0.13 19.56 -13.42
N LEU A 330 0.20 20.83 -13.23
CA LEU A 330 1.59 21.32 -13.30
C LEU A 330 2.35 20.96 -12.04
N THR A 331 1.71 21.13 -10.88
CA THR A 331 2.27 20.78 -9.57
C THR A 331 1.15 20.45 -8.60
N ALA A 332 1.37 19.53 -7.68
CA ALA A 332 0.48 19.36 -6.53
C ALA A 332 1.29 19.08 -5.26
N ALA A 333 0.72 19.47 -4.12
CA ALA A 333 1.28 19.25 -2.79
C ALA A 333 0.18 18.75 -1.86
N LYS A 334 0.50 17.71 -1.08
CA LYS A 334 -0.37 17.09 -0.09
C LYS A 334 0.41 16.93 1.22
N GLU A 335 -0.08 17.55 2.28
CA GLU A 335 0.48 17.42 3.63
C GLU A 335 -0.50 16.63 4.51
N THR A 336 -0.07 15.50 5.06
CA THR A 336 -0.92 14.62 5.85
C THR A 336 -0.21 14.10 7.08
N GLY A 337 -0.93 13.98 8.19
CA GLY A 337 -0.41 13.31 9.38
C GLY A 337 -1.04 13.77 10.68
N ASN A 338 -0.36 13.45 11.79
CA ASN A 338 -0.78 13.79 13.14
C ASN A 338 0.08 14.90 13.75
N ILE A 339 -0.57 15.88 14.36
CA ILE A 339 0.06 16.93 15.15
C ILE A 339 -0.38 16.83 16.61
N GLY A 340 0.59 16.83 17.53
CA GLY A 340 0.32 16.86 18.97
C GLY A 340 -0.34 15.58 19.50
N ARG A 341 -1.32 15.75 20.40
CA ARG A 341 -2.01 14.64 21.09
C ARG A 341 -3.41 14.40 20.50
N GLY A 342 -3.46 13.96 19.23
CA GLY A 342 -4.69 13.41 18.63
C GLY A 342 -5.34 14.23 17.51
N TRP A 343 -4.66 15.22 16.94
CA TRP A 343 -5.16 15.92 15.76
C TRP A 343 -4.60 15.30 14.48
N ASN A 344 -5.48 14.78 13.63
CA ASN A 344 -5.16 14.47 12.23
C ASN A 344 -5.32 15.74 11.40
N ILE A 345 -4.35 16.07 10.55
CA ILE A 345 -4.42 17.17 9.60
C ILE A 345 -4.19 16.65 8.18
N GLY A 346 -4.98 17.16 7.23
CA GLY A 346 -4.82 16.92 5.81
C GLY A 346 -4.95 18.24 5.06
N PHE A 347 -3.97 18.56 4.23
CA PHE A 347 -4.00 19.69 3.31
C PHE A 347 -3.63 19.20 1.92
N LEU A 348 -4.35 19.65 0.89
CA LEU A 348 -4.06 19.35 -0.50
C LEU A 348 -4.25 20.60 -1.35
N ASN A 349 -3.28 20.86 -2.22
CA ASN A 349 -3.36 21.91 -3.22
C ASN A 349 -2.80 21.40 -4.56
N ALA A 350 -3.45 21.76 -5.66
CA ALA A 350 -3.00 21.43 -7.00
C ALA A 350 -3.13 22.65 -7.91
N LEU A 351 -2.08 22.90 -8.69
CA LEU A 351 -2.06 23.90 -9.74
C LEU A 351 -2.17 23.18 -11.08
N THR A 352 -3.21 23.49 -11.84
CA THR A 352 -3.43 22.94 -13.17
C THR A 352 -3.13 23.96 -14.25
N ASN A 353 -2.85 23.47 -15.46
CA ASN A 353 -2.90 24.31 -16.65
C ASN A 353 -4.33 24.83 -16.87
N ARG A 354 -4.45 25.94 -17.61
CA ARG A 354 -5.73 26.63 -17.85
C ARG A 354 -6.60 25.93 -18.87
#